data_AF-A0A439VC21-F1
#
_entry.id   AF-A0A439VC21-F1
#
_cell.length_a   1.000
_cell.length_b   1.000
_cell.length_c   1.000
_cell.angle_alpha   90.00
_cell.angle_beta   90.00
_cell.angle_gamma   90.00
#
_symmetry.space_group_name_H-M   'P 1'
#
loop_
_entity.id
_entity.type
_entity.pdbx_description
1 polymer ?
#
loop_
_entity_poly.entity_id
_entity_poly.type
_entity_poly.pdbx_seq_one_letter_code
_entity_poly.pdbx_strand_id
1 'polypeptide(L)'
;MLIPLEKAMLSYDLYYLITEANFGKFMDRFLLDPSEYPAGIAIWGGVEPVFMTAHRPNEEAGIHVHARKSSTAEKDIDQSFDEVTFRDRASGRDIRIDQEAAVGFMISQIFGLQMQHVICSNCGEDIFLGRQAAANPSRNHGCPSCSTVNTTDDEVIANPLISLRDGYSSKIDPAVVLPERLLSLRWDQFPGGIDIWGSNQAIIWTARKPEEEGLHIHWYASDGTMLQDDTFDTVTIGATEIDVTAARLWMAQREIYQLRAAVRSINCEECGTPICSKGVQARTPSKDHSCPKCAHVTSSGSPIIANPMPTIVQSLKSGWKQAQS
;
A
#
# COMPACT_ATOMS: atom_id res chain seq x y z
N MET A 1 20.16 -33.93 17.99
CA MET A 1 19.91 -34.61 16.70
C MET A 1 19.06 -33.65 15.88
N LEU A 2 19.71 -32.81 15.09
CA LEU A 2 19.12 -31.67 14.38
C LEU A 2 18.66 -32.12 13.00
N ILE A 3 17.40 -31.88 12.65
CA ILE A 3 16.85 -32.09 11.31
C ILE A 3 17.13 -30.81 10.50
N PRO A 4 17.69 -30.87 9.28
CA PRO A 4 18.01 -29.66 8.51
C PRO A 4 16.76 -28.96 7.97
N LEU A 5 16.72 -27.63 8.12
CA LEU A 5 15.67 -26.73 7.64
C LEU A 5 15.63 -26.53 6.11
N GLU A 6 16.48 -27.21 5.34
CA GLU A 6 16.66 -26.94 3.90
C GLU A 6 15.56 -27.52 2.99
N LYS A 7 14.67 -28.39 3.48
CA LYS A 7 13.63 -29.02 2.64
C LYS A 7 12.24 -28.39 2.72
N ALA A 8 12.01 -27.43 3.62
CA ALA A 8 10.70 -26.77 3.74
C ALA A 8 10.60 -25.43 2.96
N MET A 9 11.72 -24.81 2.58
CA MET A 9 11.72 -23.57 1.77
C MET A 9 11.51 -23.83 0.27
N LEU A 10 11.94 -24.99 -0.25
CA LEU A 10 11.92 -25.27 -1.69
C LEU A 10 10.53 -25.55 -2.29
N SER A 11 9.49 -25.82 -1.50
CA SER A 11 8.15 -26.10 -2.05
C SER A 11 7.22 -24.88 -2.09
N TYR A 12 7.50 -23.82 -1.32
CA TYR A 12 6.74 -22.57 -1.36
C TYR A 12 7.34 -21.54 -2.32
N ASP A 13 8.68 -21.50 -2.47
CA ASP A 13 9.35 -20.62 -3.44
C ASP A 13 9.04 -21.02 -4.90
N LEU A 14 8.80 -22.31 -5.16
CA LEU A 14 8.43 -22.76 -6.52
C LEU A 14 7.03 -22.28 -6.94
N TYR A 15 6.10 -22.05 -6.01
CA TYR A 15 4.75 -21.61 -6.37
C TYR A 15 4.68 -20.12 -6.71
N TYR A 16 5.63 -19.31 -6.23
CA TYR A 16 5.72 -17.88 -6.55
C TYR A 16 6.77 -17.53 -7.62
N LEU A 17 7.85 -18.31 -7.74
CA LEU A 17 8.77 -18.17 -8.89
C LEU A 17 8.13 -18.64 -10.21
N ILE A 18 7.07 -19.46 -10.15
CA ILE A 18 6.28 -19.83 -11.35
C ILE A 18 5.26 -18.74 -11.72
N THR A 19 4.97 -17.75 -10.86
CA THR A 19 4.12 -16.60 -11.23
C THR A 19 4.84 -15.48 -11.98
N GLU A 20 6.18 -15.51 -12.08
CA GLU A 20 6.92 -14.62 -13.00
C GLU A 20 6.94 -15.13 -14.46
N ALA A 21 6.21 -16.22 -14.75
CA ALA A 21 6.02 -16.74 -16.10
C ALA A 21 4.70 -16.27 -16.77
N ASN A 22 4.10 -15.16 -16.33
CA ASN A 22 3.05 -14.47 -17.09
C ASN A 22 3.66 -13.57 -18.19
N PHE A 23 4.34 -14.20 -19.14
CA PHE A 23 4.62 -13.60 -20.44
C PHE A 23 3.29 -13.41 -21.18
N GLY A 24 2.77 -12.18 -21.19
CA GLY A 24 1.67 -11.79 -22.08
C GLY A 24 0.65 -10.80 -21.58
N LYS A 25 0.83 -10.10 -20.44
CA LYS A 25 0.06 -8.87 -20.22
C LYS A 25 0.67 -7.82 -21.15
N PHE A 26 -0.09 -7.36 -22.15
CA PHE A 26 0.30 -6.17 -22.91
C PHE A 26 0.54 -5.06 -21.89
N MET A 27 1.69 -4.37 -21.96
CA MET A 27 1.95 -3.23 -21.08
C MET A 27 0.88 -2.17 -21.37
N ASP A 28 -0.12 -2.06 -20.51
CA ASP A 28 -1.15 -1.03 -20.60
C ASP A 28 -0.52 0.30 -20.20
N ARG A 29 0.09 0.96 -21.19
CA ARG A 29 0.63 2.31 -21.05
C ARG A 29 -0.51 3.29 -21.20
N PHE A 30 -0.72 4.10 -20.18
CA PHE A 30 -1.77 5.10 -20.19
C PHE A 30 -1.19 6.51 -20.23
N LEU A 31 -1.64 7.32 -21.19
CA LEU A 31 -1.30 8.74 -21.26
C LEU A 31 -2.38 9.54 -20.53
N LEU A 32 -2.00 10.21 -19.45
CA LEU A 32 -2.89 11.05 -18.66
C LEU A 32 -2.59 12.53 -18.91
N ASP A 33 -3.54 13.23 -19.53
CA ASP A 33 -3.49 14.68 -19.71
C ASP A 33 -4.39 15.38 -18.68
N PRO A 34 -3.84 16.12 -17.70
CA PRO A 34 -4.63 16.77 -16.66
C PRO A 34 -5.63 17.80 -17.20
N SER A 35 -5.42 18.33 -18.40
CA SER A 35 -6.38 19.25 -19.03
C SER A 35 -7.68 18.59 -19.46
N GLU A 36 -7.69 17.26 -19.65
CA GLU A 36 -8.88 16.50 -20.01
C GLU A 36 -9.77 16.20 -18.80
N TYR A 37 -9.23 16.25 -17.57
CA TYR A 37 -9.92 15.86 -16.35
C TYR A 37 -9.95 17.01 -15.30
N PRO A 38 -10.61 18.14 -15.63
CA PRO A 38 -10.58 19.33 -14.79
C PRO A 38 -11.28 19.17 -13.43
N ALA A 39 -12.09 18.13 -13.25
CA ALA A 39 -12.80 17.89 -11.99
C ALA A 39 -11.98 17.12 -10.96
N GLY A 40 -10.85 16.54 -11.36
CA GLY A 40 -9.92 15.92 -10.44
C GLY A 40 -9.25 14.70 -11.03
N ILE A 41 -7.99 14.52 -10.63
CA ILE A 41 -7.16 13.36 -10.84
C ILE A 41 -6.64 12.93 -9.48
N ALA A 42 -6.63 11.62 -9.25
CA ALA A 42 -5.89 11.02 -8.17
C ALA A 42 -5.08 9.83 -8.67
N ILE A 43 -3.84 9.71 -8.21
CA ILE A 43 -2.93 8.61 -8.61
C ILE A 43 -2.29 8.01 -7.36
N TRP A 44 -2.34 6.68 -7.23
CA TRP A 44 -1.74 5.94 -6.13
C TRP A 44 -0.81 4.83 -6.62
N GLY A 45 0.11 4.41 -5.74
CA GLY A 45 0.68 3.07 -5.83
C GLY A 45 -0.37 2.06 -5.37
N GLY A 46 -0.98 1.35 -6.31
CA GLY A 46 -1.99 0.33 -6.07
C GLY A 46 -1.34 -1.02 -5.74
N VAL A 47 -1.87 -1.70 -4.73
CA VAL A 47 -1.42 -3.03 -4.30
C VAL A 47 -2.62 -3.91 -4.01
N GLU A 48 -2.36 -5.20 -3.82
CA GLU A 48 -3.39 -6.17 -3.48
C GLU A 48 -4.09 -5.85 -2.15
N PRO A 49 -5.41 -6.06 -2.05
CA PRO A 49 -6.16 -5.94 -0.79
C PRO A 49 -5.48 -6.65 0.38
N VAL A 50 -5.58 -6.07 1.58
CA VAL A 50 -5.24 -6.78 2.83
C VAL A 50 -6.16 -7.97 3.06
N PHE A 51 -7.41 -7.87 2.63
CA PHE A 51 -8.37 -8.96 2.59
C PHE A 51 -9.15 -8.89 1.28
N MET A 52 -9.24 -10.02 0.57
CA MET A 52 -9.94 -10.16 -0.71
C MET A 52 -10.69 -11.48 -0.72
N THR A 53 -11.93 -11.43 -1.18
CA THR A 53 -12.76 -12.60 -1.50
C THR A 53 -13.43 -12.49 -2.87
N ALA A 54 -13.51 -11.28 -3.42
CA ALA A 54 -13.88 -11.09 -4.82
C ALA A 54 -12.77 -11.70 -5.68
N HIS A 55 -13.11 -12.65 -6.55
CA HIS A 55 -12.12 -13.30 -7.40
C HIS A 55 -11.83 -12.41 -8.63
N ARG A 56 -11.04 -11.35 -8.42
CA ARG A 56 -10.61 -10.42 -9.49
C ARG A 56 -9.08 -10.29 -9.48
N PRO A 57 -8.35 -11.19 -10.14
CA PRO A 57 -6.90 -11.19 -10.07
C PRO A 57 -6.30 -9.93 -10.70
N ASN A 58 -5.54 -9.15 -9.91
CA ASN A 58 -4.62 -8.10 -10.35
C ASN A 58 -5.26 -6.86 -11.04
N GLU A 59 -6.55 -6.57 -10.84
CA GLU A 59 -7.16 -5.35 -11.41
C GLU A 59 -6.65 -4.07 -10.72
N GLU A 60 -6.20 -4.19 -9.48
CA GLU A 60 -5.92 -3.03 -8.61
C GLU A 60 -4.42 -2.84 -8.29
N ALA A 61 -3.57 -3.83 -8.57
CA ALA A 61 -2.12 -3.70 -8.41
C ALA A 61 -1.51 -2.87 -9.56
N GLY A 62 -0.58 -1.96 -9.23
CA GLY A 62 0.06 -1.10 -10.24
C GLY A 62 0.01 0.38 -9.88
N ILE A 63 -0.31 1.20 -10.86
CA ILE A 63 -0.58 2.64 -10.72
C ILE A 63 -2.09 2.82 -10.83
N HIS A 64 -2.77 2.97 -9.70
CA HIS A 64 -4.21 3.13 -9.65
C HIS A 64 -4.56 4.59 -9.94
N VAL A 65 -5.44 4.83 -10.92
CA VAL A 65 -5.81 6.17 -11.38
C VAL A 65 -7.30 6.39 -11.28
N HIS A 66 -7.68 7.44 -10.56
CA HIS A 66 -8.99 8.06 -10.67
C HIS A 66 -8.91 9.33 -11.51
N ALA A 67 -9.80 9.52 -12.47
CA ALA A 67 -9.92 10.78 -13.21
C ALA A 67 -11.38 11.15 -13.50
N ARG A 68 -11.70 12.45 -13.42
CA ARG A 68 -13.04 12.99 -13.64
C ARG A 68 -13.04 14.21 -14.54
N LYS A 69 -13.93 14.22 -15.53
CA LYS A 69 -14.25 15.39 -16.35
C LYS A 69 -15.20 16.34 -15.66
N SER A 70 -16.10 15.81 -14.83
CA SER A 70 -17.10 16.56 -14.08
C SER A 70 -17.16 16.13 -12.61
N SER A 71 -17.36 17.08 -11.70
CA SER A 71 -17.34 16.84 -10.25
C SER A 71 -18.53 16.02 -9.75
N THR A 72 -19.60 15.93 -10.53
CA THR A 72 -20.83 15.21 -10.19
C THR A 72 -21.06 13.94 -11.01
N ALA A 73 -20.23 13.70 -12.04
CA ALA A 73 -20.31 12.50 -12.85
C ALA A 73 -19.58 11.34 -12.19
N GLU A 74 -19.84 10.12 -12.64
CA GLU A 74 -19.00 8.95 -12.32
C GLU A 74 -17.54 9.18 -12.74
N LYS A 75 -16.64 8.34 -12.24
CA LYS A 75 -15.23 8.39 -12.63
C LYS A 75 -15.13 8.04 -14.12
N ASP A 76 -14.44 8.87 -14.90
CA ASP A 76 -14.12 8.54 -16.30
C ASP A 76 -13.03 7.48 -16.38
N ILE A 77 -12.16 7.45 -15.36
CA ILE A 77 -11.09 6.46 -15.20
C ILE A 77 -11.12 5.98 -13.75
N ASP A 78 -11.15 4.67 -13.57
CA ASP A 78 -11.08 3.97 -12.31
C ASP A 78 -10.46 2.59 -12.54
N GLN A 79 -9.13 2.54 -12.66
CA GLN A 79 -8.39 1.31 -12.93
C GLN A 79 -6.89 1.47 -12.64
N SER A 80 -6.19 0.34 -12.54
CA SER A 80 -4.72 0.31 -12.43
C SER A 80 -4.03 0.06 -13.76
N PHE A 81 -2.85 0.65 -13.90
CA PHE A 81 -1.97 0.52 -15.06
C PHE A 81 -0.57 0.09 -14.64
N ASP A 82 0.15 -0.58 -15.54
CA ASP A 82 1.56 -0.92 -15.31
C ASP A 82 2.46 0.32 -15.45
N GLU A 83 2.05 1.27 -16.30
CA GLU A 83 2.78 2.52 -16.58
C GLU A 83 1.83 3.66 -16.93
N VAL A 84 2.05 4.82 -16.32
CA VAL A 84 1.32 6.06 -16.64
C VAL A 84 2.30 7.13 -17.10
N THR A 85 2.07 7.70 -18.27
CA THR A 85 2.75 8.92 -18.70
C THR A 85 1.86 10.10 -18.34
N PHE A 86 2.29 10.92 -17.39
CA PHE A 86 1.58 12.11 -16.95
C PHE A 86 2.10 13.34 -17.70
N ARG A 87 1.24 14.02 -18.46
CA ARG A 87 1.61 15.22 -19.21
C ARG A 87 1.61 16.44 -18.29
N ASP A 88 2.78 16.77 -17.76
CA ASP A 88 2.94 17.94 -16.91
C ASP A 88 2.99 19.23 -17.74
N ARG A 89 1.82 19.87 -17.86
CA ARG A 89 1.68 21.15 -18.58
C ARG A 89 2.46 22.29 -17.93
N ALA A 90 2.76 22.22 -16.64
CA ALA A 90 3.50 23.28 -15.94
C ALA A 90 4.98 23.27 -16.30
N SER A 91 5.62 22.10 -16.37
CA SER A 91 7.01 21.99 -16.84
C SER A 91 7.15 21.76 -18.35
N GLY A 92 6.05 21.46 -19.05
CA GLY A 92 6.06 21.11 -20.48
C GLY A 92 6.68 19.75 -20.77
N ARG A 93 6.79 18.87 -19.75
CA ARG A 93 7.42 17.55 -19.84
C ARG A 93 6.39 16.45 -19.65
N ASP A 94 6.61 15.34 -20.33
CA ASP A 94 5.92 14.09 -20.04
C ASP A 94 6.71 13.37 -18.94
N ILE A 95 6.05 13.09 -17.83
CA ILE A 95 6.66 12.42 -16.67
C ILE A 95 6.14 10.99 -16.63
N ARG A 96 7.06 10.04 -16.71
CA ARG A 96 6.75 8.61 -16.60
C ARG A 96 6.61 8.24 -15.13
N ILE A 97 5.47 7.65 -14.78
CA ILE A 97 5.20 7.03 -13.49
C ILE A 97 5.32 5.53 -13.71
N ASP A 98 6.22 4.92 -12.95
CA ASP A 98 6.45 3.47 -12.92
C ASP A 98 5.80 2.86 -11.66
N GLN A 99 5.34 1.62 -11.78
CA GLN A 99 4.73 0.88 -10.69
C GLN A 99 5.66 0.75 -9.47
N GLU A 100 6.95 0.49 -9.65
CA GLU A 100 7.89 0.32 -8.54
C GLU A 100 8.03 1.62 -7.74
N ALA A 101 8.15 2.77 -8.41
CA ALA A 101 8.19 4.09 -7.79
C ALA A 101 6.88 4.44 -7.09
N ALA A 102 5.74 4.11 -7.70
CA ALA A 102 4.41 4.39 -7.13
C ALA A 102 4.16 3.57 -5.86
N VAL A 103 4.43 2.26 -5.91
CA VAL A 103 4.35 1.38 -4.73
C VAL A 103 5.38 1.77 -3.68
N GLY A 104 6.61 2.11 -4.10
CA GLY A 104 7.65 2.62 -3.21
C GLY A 104 7.23 3.88 -2.46
N PHE A 105 6.55 4.81 -3.16
CA PHE A 105 5.99 6.02 -2.54
C PHE A 105 4.95 5.66 -1.47
N MET A 106 4.03 4.74 -1.77
CA MET A 106 3.02 4.26 -0.80
C MET A 106 3.69 3.68 0.45
N ILE A 107 4.70 2.81 0.27
CA ILE A 107 5.44 2.19 1.38
C ILE A 107 6.06 3.25 2.28
N SER A 108 6.82 4.17 1.70
CA SER A 108 7.50 5.23 2.46
C SER A 108 6.50 6.15 3.16
N GLN A 109 5.38 6.48 2.52
CA GLN A 109 4.31 7.29 3.09
C GLN A 109 3.65 6.61 4.30
N ILE A 110 3.31 5.32 4.20
CA ILE A 110 2.72 4.55 5.30
C ILE A 110 3.66 4.41 6.50
N PHE A 111 4.96 4.25 6.26
CA PHE A 111 5.95 4.22 7.34
C PHE A 111 6.31 5.62 7.88
N GLY A 112 5.74 6.69 7.34
CA GLY A 112 6.02 8.07 7.75
C GLY A 112 7.47 8.48 7.49
N LEU A 113 8.07 7.98 6.41
CA LEU A 113 9.45 8.27 6.04
C LEU A 113 9.53 9.52 5.17
N GLN A 114 10.54 10.35 5.45
CA GLN A 114 10.85 11.50 4.61
C GLN A 114 11.31 11.02 3.23
N MET A 115 10.72 11.59 2.19
CA MET A 115 11.08 11.33 0.80
C MET A 115 11.62 12.59 0.16
N GLN A 116 12.50 12.43 -0.84
CA GLN A 116 13.05 13.54 -1.62
C GLN A 116 13.24 13.12 -3.08
N HIS A 117 13.03 14.06 -4.00
CA HIS A 117 13.47 13.90 -5.38
C HIS A 117 14.99 14.12 -5.46
N VAL A 118 15.74 13.05 -5.68
CA VAL A 118 17.21 13.09 -5.78
C VAL A 118 17.62 12.86 -7.23
N ILE A 119 18.35 13.81 -7.81
CA ILE A 119 18.88 13.75 -9.18
C ILE A 119 20.39 13.48 -9.10
N CYS A 120 20.89 12.59 -9.95
CA CYS A 120 22.30 12.27 -9.99
C CYS A 120 23.12 13.46 -10.50
N SER A 121 24.05 13.95 -9.68
CA SER A 121 24.96 15.05 -10.02
C SER A 121 25.89 14.78 -11.21
N ASN A 122 26.09 13.50 -11.56
CA ASN A 122 26.97 13.10 -12.66
C ASN A 122 26.21 12.96 -14.01
N CYS A 123 25.10 12.23 -14.05
CA CYS A 123 24.39 11.92 -15.30
C CYS A 123 23.02 12.57 -15.44
N GLY A 124 22.50 13.23 -14.40
CA GLY A 124 21.21 13.91 -14.42
C GLY A 124 19.98 13.00 -14.32
N GLU A 125 20.17 11.69 -14.13
CA GLU A 125 19.07 10.72 -13.98
C GLU A 125 18.45 10.79 -12.58
N ASP A 126 17.16 10.47 -12.51
CA ASP A 126 16.44 10.33 -11.25
C ASP A 126 16.96 9.11 -10.47
N ILE A 127 17.17 9.29 -9.17
CA ILE A 127 17.60 8.20 -8.29
C ILE A 127 16.38 7.57 -7.62
N PHE A 128 16.17 6.29 -7.91
CA PHE A 128 15.24 5.42 -7.22
C PHE A 128 15.86 4.03 -7.07
N LEU A 129 15.87 3.50 -5.86
CA LEU A 129 16.51 2.21 -5.54
C LEU A 129 15.54 1.02 -5.56
N GLY A 130 14.31 1.22 -6.06
CA GLY A 130 13.27 0.19 -6.12
C GLY A 130 12.46 0.08 -4.83
N ARG A 131 11.31 -0.62 -4.90
CA ARG A 131 10.39 -0.73 -3.75
C ARG A 131 11.00 -1.41 -2.54
N GLN A 132 11.96 -2.31 -2.72
CA GLN A 132 12.63 -3.02 -1.62
C GLN A 132 13.47 -2.08 -0.74
N ALA A 133 13.90 -0.94 -1.27
CA ALA A 133 14.62 0.09 -0.53
C ALA A 133 13.68 1.13 0.15
N ALA A 134 12.38 1.11 -0.15
CA ALA A 134 11.42 2.16 0.25
C ALA A 134 11.14 2.24 1.77
N ALA A 135 11.67 1.31 2.57
CA ALA A 135 11.61 1.33 4.03
C ALA A 135 12.96 1.64 4.72
N ASN A 136 14.00 1.94 3.95
CA ASN A 136 15.38 2.09 4.44
C ASN A 136 15.93 3.48 4.07
N PRO A 137 15.61 4.52 4.85
CA PRO A 137 16.11 5.87 4.58
C PRO A 137 17.64 5.91 4.71
N SER A 138 18.28 6.72 3.88
CA SER A 138 19.74 6.84 3.78
C SER A 138 20.13 8.28 3.45
N ARG A 139 21.34 8.67 3.83
CA ARG A 139 21.98 9.90 3.30
C ARG A 139 22.68 9.66 1.97
N ASN A 140 23.09 8.41 1.69
CA ASN A 140 23.87 8.06 0.51
C ASN A 140 23.00 7.29 -0.48
N HIS A 141 22.89 7.81 -1.70
CA HIS A 141 22.02 7.31 -2.76
C HIS A 141 22.86 6.99 -3.99
N GLY A 142 23.05 5.69 -4.28
CA GLY A 142 23.78 5.25 -5.47
C GLY A 142 22.92 5.40 -6.72
N CYS A 143 23.43 6.09 -7.74
CA CYS A 143 22.74 6.22 -9.02
C CYS A 143 22.71 4.87 -9.77
N PRO A 144 21.54 4.31 -10.10
CA PRO A 144 21.45 3.03 -10.82
C PRO A 144 22.10 3.09 -12.21
N SER A 145 22.08 4.24 -12.87
CA SER A 145 22.58 4.42 -14.24
C SER A 145 24.11 4.57 -14.36
N CYS A 146 24.78 5.22 -13.41
CA CYS A 146 26.22 5.53 -13.50
C CYS A 146 27.02 5.25 -12.23
N SER A 147 26.41 4.66 -11.20
CA SER A 147 27.04 4.29 -9.92
C SER A 147 27.60 5.43 -9.08
N THR A 148 27.41 6.70 -9.48
CA THR A 148 27.78 7.85 -8.65
C THR A 148 26.94 7.88 -7.38
N VAL A 149 27.57 8.06 -6.22
CA VAL A 149 26.86 8.24 -4.95
C VAL A 149 26.54 9.71 -4.75
N ASN A 150 25.27 10.00 -4.50
CA ASN A 150 24.77 11.34 -4.19
C ASN A 150 24.40 11.37 -2.71
N THR A 151 24.81 12.43 -2.01
CA THR A 151 24.59 12.56 -0.58
C THR A 151 23.57 13.66 -0.28
N THR A 152 22.55 13.34 0.52
CA THR A 152 21.58 14.29 1.08
C THR A 152 21.96 14.67 2.51
N ASP A 153 21.48 15.82 2.99
CA ASP A 153 21.75 16.28 4.36
C ASP A 153 21.06 15.39 5.41
N ASP A 154 19.82 14.98 5.11
CA ASP A 154 18.98 14.14 5.96
C ASP A 154 18.91 12.69 5.45
N GLU A 155 18.51 11.78 6.34
CA GLU A 155 18.15 10.40 5.96
C GLU A 155 16.78 10.40 5.28
N VAL A 156 16.78 10.16 3.97
CA VAL A 156 15.55 10.21 3.15
C VAL A 156 15.43 8.95 2.30
N ILE A 157 14.23 8.73 1.75
CA ILE A 157 14.01 7.82 0.64
C ILE A 157 14.06 8.65 -0.66
N ALA A 158 14.98 8.32 -1.56
CA ALA A 158 14.98 8.90 -2.90
C ALA A 158 13.78 8.34 -3.70
N ASN A 159 12.86 9.20 -4.13
CA ASN A 159 11.72 8.82 -4.97
C ASN A 159 11.37 9.96 -5.95
N PRO A 160 11.38 9.72 -7.28
CA PRO A 160 11.16 10.76 -8.28
C PRO A 160 9.76 11.38 -8.24
N LEU A 161 8.77 10.64 -7.74
CA LEU A 161 7.37 11.07 -7.71
C LEU A 161 7.11 12.22 -6.74
N ILE A 162 8.08 12.56 -5.88
CA ILE A 162 8.02 13.76 -5.03
C ILE A 162 7.92 15.02 -5.88
N SER A 163 8.62 15.10 -7.01
CA SER A 163 8.52 16.25 -7.91
C SER A 163 7.10 16.44 -8.48
N LEU A 164 6.40 15.34 -8.77
CA LEU A 164 5.01 15.37 -9.22
C LEU A 164 4.07 15.81 -8.10
N ARG A 165 4.23 15.24 -6.89
CA ARG A 165 3.43 15.60 -5.72
C ARG A 165 3.59 17.09 -5.40
N ASP A 166 4.82 17.58 -5.39
CA ASP A 166 5.12 18.98 -5.13
C ASP A 166 4.61 19.89 -6.25
N GLY A 167 4.60 19.43 -7.50
CA GLY A 167 4.08 20.17 -8.63
C GLY A 167 2.56 20.32 -8.67
N TYR A 168 1.80 19.36 -8.12
CA TYR A 168 0.34 19.28 -8.26
C TYR A 168 -0.41 19.28 -6.93
N SER A 169 -0.07 18.38 -6.02
CA SER A 169 -0.80 18.21 -4.75
C SER A 169 -0.46 19.31 -3.75
N SER A 170 0.80 19.77 -3.67
CA SER A 170 1.21 20.84 -2.74
C SER A 170 0.51 22.19 -3.01
N LYS A 171 0.03 22.41 -4.23
CA LYS A 171 -0.68 23.63 -4.62
C LYS A 171 -2.11 23.70 -4.07
N ILE A 172 -2.66 22.55 -3.69
CA ILE A 172 -4.02 22.43 -3.17
C ILE A 172 -4.00 22.09 -1.67
N ASP A 173 -2.93 21.43 -1.21
CA ASP A 173 -2.73 20.95 0.16
C ASP A 173 -4.00 20.30 0.72
N PRO A 174 -4.47 19.19 0.09
CA PRO A 174 -5.69 18.55 0.53
C PRO A 174 -5.52 18.08 1.96
N ALA A 175 -6.41 18.53 2.85
CA ALA A 175 -6.47 17.98 4.19
C ALA A 175 -6.69 16.47 4.11
N VAL A 176 -5.96 15.73 4.92
CA VAL A 176 -6.20 14.30 5.11
C VAL A 176 -7.13 14.15 6.31
N VAL A 177 -8.29 13.56 6.08
CA VAL A 177 -9.35 13.44 7.10
C VAL A 177 -9.67 11.97 7.35
N LEU A 178 -9.92 11.63 8.60
CA LEU A 178 -10.54 10.36 8.95
C LEU A 178 -12.05 10.52 8.74
N PRO A 179 -12.68 9.77 7.82
CA PRO A 179 -14.12 9.90 7.61
C PRO A 179 -14.86 9.33 8.82
N GLU A 180 -15.76 10.08 9.44
CA GLU A 180 -16.58 9.60 10.57
C GLU A 180 -17.66 8.60 10.09
N ARG A 181 -17.24 7.41 9.64
CA ARG A 181 -18.07 6.45 8.90
C ARG A 181 -17.82 5.03 9.38
N LEU A 182 -18.78 4.53 10.15
CA LEU A 182 -18.83 3.17 10.65
C LEU A 182 -19.41 2.22 9.61
N LEU A 183 -18.73 1.11 9.38
CA LEU A 183 -19.23 -0.01 8.60
C LEU A 183 -19.31 -1.28 9.46
N SER A 184 -20.51 -1.85 9.54
CA SER A 184 -20.73 -3.16 10.15
C SER A 184 -21.43 -4.07 9.15
N LEU A 185 -20.74 -5.13 8.76
CA LEU A 185 -21.24 -6.11 7.78
C LEU A 185 -21.38 -7.49 8.40
N ARG A 186 -22.47 -8.17 8.05
CA ARG A 186 -22.59 -9.61 8.16
C ARG A 186 -22.13 -10.28 6.87
N TRP A 187 -21.73 -11.54 6.98
CA TRP A 187 -21.18 -12.30 5.85
C TRP A 187 -22.16 -12.49 4.68
N ASP A 188 -23.47 -12.42 4.91
CA ASP A 188 -24.53 -12.56 3.90
C ASP A 188 -24.76 -11.29 3.07
N GLN A 189 -24.15 -10.14 3.45
CA GLN A 189 -24.41 -8.85 2.80
C GLN A 189 -23.55 -8.57 1.56
N PHE A 190 -22.51 -9.36 1.33
CA PHE A 190 -21.59 -9.21 0.19
C PHE A 190 -21.36 -10.55 -0.52
N PRO A 191 -22.40 -11.17 -1.07
CA PRO A 191 -22.31 -12.52 -1.64
C PRO A 191 -21.40 -12.61 -2.88
N GLY A 192 -21.07 -11.49 -3.54
CA GLY A 192 -20.07 -11.42 -4.61
C GLY A 192 -18.63 -11.25 -4.13
N GLY A 193 -18.42 -11.12 -2.82
CA GLY A 193 -17.13 -10.88 -2.18
C GLY A 193 -16.92 -9.43 -1.77
N ILE A 194 -15.77 -9.21 -1.16
CA ILE A 194 -15.29 -7.95 -0.59
C ILE A 194 -13.77 -7.85 -0.76
N ASP A 195 -13.30 -6.64 -1.03
CA ASP A 195 -11.90 -6.23 -1.09
C ASP A 195 -11.68 -5.07 -0.11
N ILE A 196 -10.59 -5.15 0.67
CA ILE A 196 -10.27 -4.20 1.73
C ILE A 196 -8.82 -3.77 1.60
N TRP A 197 -8.57 -2.47 1.57
CA TRP A 197 -7.25 -1.85 1.64
C TRP A 197 -7.14 -0.96 2.86
N GLY A 198 -5.93 -0.81 3.40
CA GLY A 198 -5.63 0.34 4.25
C GLY A 198 -5.33 1.52 3.34
N SER A 199 -6.11 2.60 3.38
CA SER A 199 -5.92 3.72 2.45
C SER A 199 -4.51 4.34 2.56
N ASN A 200 -4.00 4.84 1.44
CA ASN A 200 -2.78 5.65 1.37
C ASN A 200 -3.06 6.98 0.68
N GLN A 201 -2.21 7.97 0.96
CA GLN A 201 -2.30 9.26 0.28
C GLN A 201 -1.94 9.12 -1.19
N ALA A 202 -2.57 9.93 -2.03
CA ALA A 202 -2.28 9.96 -3.44
C ALA A 202 -0.92 10.62 -3.71
N ILE A 203 -0.22 10.13 -4.73
CA ILE A 203 0.95 10.78 -5.32
C ILE A 203 0.53 12.13 -5.92
N ILE A 204 -0.56 12.11 -6.69
CA ILE A 204 -1.21 13.29 -7.25
C ILE A 204 -2.63 13.33 -6.72
N TRP A 205 -3.08 14.48 -6.22
CA TRP A 205 -4.47 14.76 -5.89
C TRP A 205 -4.82 16.18 -6.34
N THR A 206 -5.66 16.30 -7.37
CA THR A 206 -6.05 17.61 -7.92
C THR A 206 -7.48 18.02 -7.57
N ALA A 207 -8.24 17.15 -6.92
CA ALA A 207 -9.59 17.48 -6.48
C ALA A 207 -9.56 18.48 -5.31
N ARG A 208 -10.46 19.46 -5.33
CA ARG A 208 -10.62 20.44 -4.22
C ARG A 208 -11.49 19.88 -3.10
N LYS A 209 -11.13 18.72 -2.59
CA LYS A 209 -11.78 18.07 -1.45
C LYS A 209 -10.71 17.32 -0.64
N PRO A 210 -10.97 17.02 0.64
CA PRO A 210 -10.06 16.23 1.46
C PRO A 210 -9.77 14.86 0.85
N GLU A 211 -8.57 14.35 1.11
CA GLU A 211 -8.25 12.94 0.98
C GLU A 211 -8.73 12.22 2.24
N GLU A 212 -9.29 11.02 2.08
CA GLU A 212 -9.79 10.24 3.20
C GLU A 212 -8.79 9.16 3.59
N GLU A 213 -8.51 9.08 4.89
CA GLU A 213 -7.68 8.05 5.50
C GLU A 213 -8.55 7.08 6.30
N GLY A 214 -8.41 5.77 6.10
CA GLY A 214 -9.20 4.73 6.73
C GLY A 214 -8.99 3.37 6.08
N LEU A 215 -10.04 2.57 6.05
CA LEU A 215 -10.15 1.34 5.29
C LEU A 215 -10.96 1.59 4.03
N HIS A 216 -10.32 1.46 2.88
CA HIS A 216 -10.99 1.56 1.58
C HIS A 216 -11.59 0.20 1.25
N ILE A 217 -12.86 0.16 0.88
CA ILE A 217 -13.62 -1.09 0.75
C ILE A 217 -14.46 -1.08 -0.52
N HIS A 218 -14.30 -2.16 -1.29
CA HIS A 218 -15.22 -2.55 -2.33
C HIS A 218 -15.97 -3.81 -1.90
N TRP A 219 -17.30 -3.86 -2.04
CA TRP A 219 -18.03 -5.13 -1.91
C TRP A 219 -19.12 -5.27 -2.96
N TYR A 220 -19.49 -6.52 -3.24
CA TYR A 220 -20.21 -6.86 -4.47
C TYR A 220 -21.45 -7.72 -4.20
N ALA A 221 -22.47 -7.52 -5.03
CA ALA A 221 -23.62 -8.40 -5.16
C ALA A 221 -23.22 -9.72 -5.85
N SER A 222 -24.09 -10.73 -5.79
CA SER A 222 -23.83 -12.06 -6.37
C SER A 222 -23.54 -12.05 -7.86
N ASP A 223 -24.05 -11.05 -8.59
CA ASP A 223 -23.83 -10.87 -10.03
C ASP A 223 -22.53 -10.09 -10.35
N GLY A 224 -21.75 -9.74 -9.33
CA GLY A 224 -20.52 -8.97 -9.45
C GLY A 224 -20.71 -7.45 -9.45
N THR A 225 -21.95 -6.95 -9.36
CA THR A 225 -22.21 -5.51 -9.26
C THR A 225 -21.59 -4.95 -7.99
N MET A 226 -20.79 -3.89 -8.12
CA MET A 226 -20.23 -3.18 -6.98
C MET A 226 -21.34 -2.46 -6.22
N LEU A 227 -21.49 -2.78 -4.94
CA LEU A 227 -22.50 -2.20 -4.05
C LEU A 227 -21.93 -1.05 -3.23
N GLN A 228 -20.63 -1.05 -3.00
CA GLN A 228 -19.92 0.00 -2.28
C GLN A 228 -18.52 0.19 -2.84
N ASP A 229 -18.10 1.45 -2.90
CA ASP A 229 -16.74 1.94 -3.10
C ASP A 229 -16.59 3.16 -2.17
N ASP A 230 -15.95 2.97 -1.01
CA ASP A 230 -15.77 4.05 -0.04
C ASP A 230 -14.70 3.78 1.02
N THR A 231 -14.38 4.82 1.80
CA THR A 231 -13.41 4.78 2.90
C THR A 231 -14.11 4.89 4.26
N PHE A 232 -13.74 4.02 5.21
CA PHE A 232 -14.37 3.95 6.53
C PHE A 232 -13.32 4.07 7.63
N ASP A 233 -13.64 4.73 8.75
CA ASP A 233 -12.73 4.80 9.91
C ASP A 233 -12.83 3.56 10.80
N THR A 234 -14.00 2.94 10.85
CA THR A 234 -14.23 1.72 11.63
C THR A 234 -14.94 0.69 10.78
N VAL A 235 -14.37 -0.51 10.70
CA VAL A 235 -14.95 -1.62 9.93
C VAL A 235 -15.01 -2.86 10.81
N THR A 236 -16.20 -3.44 10.91
CA THR A 236 -16.43 -4.74 11.55
C THR A 236 -17.12 -5.68 10.58
N ILE A 237 -16.57 -6.89 10.41
CA ILE A 237 -17.18 -7.95 9.60
C ILE A 237 -17.44 -9.15 10.50
N GLY A 238 -18.70 -9.51 10.67
CA GLY A 238 -19.12 -10.48 11.68
C GLY A 238 -18.75 -9.99 13.08
N ALA A 239 -17.84 -10.69 13.75
CA ALA A 239 -17.31 -10.32 15.07
C ALA A 239 -15.89 -9.72 15.01
N THR A 240 -15.35 -9.53 13.82
CA THR A 240 -13.96 -9.13 13.62
C THR A 240 -13.89 -7.67 13.24
N GLU A 241 -13.34 -6.85 14.14
CA GLU A 241 -12.96 -5.47 13.87
C GLU A 241 -11.59 -5.42 13.18
N ILE A 242 -11.44 -4.52 12.21
CA ILE A 242 -10.20 -4.34 11.46
C ILE A 242 -9.54 -3.03 11.89
N ASP A 243 -8.33 -3.12 12.44
CA ASP A 243 -7.54 -1.95 12.84
C ASP A 243 -6.94 -1.27 11.59
N VAL A 244 -7.32 0.00 11.36
CA VAL A 244 -6.87 0.83 10.23
C VAL A 244 -5.35 0.92 10.16
N THR A 245 -4.68 1.17 11.30
CA THR A 245 -3.23 1.36 11.34
C THR A 245 -2.52 0.06 11.00
N ALA A 246 -2.96 -1.05 11.58
CA ALA A 246 -2.41 -2.36 11.35
C ALA A 246 -2.60 -2.81 9.90
N ALA A 247 -3.76 -2.53 9.30
CA ALA A 247 -4.05 -2.81 7.90
C ALA A 247 -3.11 -2.04 6.97
N ARG A 248 -2.95 -0.73 7.16
CA ARG A 248 -2.03 0.10 6.37
C ARG A 248 -0.58 -0.37 6.51
N LEU A 249 -0.11 -0.58 7.73
CA LEU A 249 1.25 -1.10 7.96
C LEU A 249 1.43 -2.47 7.33
N TRP A 250 0.43 -3.36 7.40
CA TRP A 250 0.55 -4.67 6.78
C TRP A 250 0.59 -4.58 5.26
N MET A 251 -0.18 -3.68 4.68
CA MET A 251 -0.15 -3.39 3.24
C MET A 251 1.28 -3.05 2.79
N ALA A 252 1.95 -2.11 3.45
CA ALA A 252 3.35 -1.78 3.14
C ALA A 252 4.34 -2.92 3.46
N GLN A 253 4.17 -3.61 4.59
CA GLN A 253 5.04 -4.72 4.99
C GLN A 253 4.99 -5.90 4.02
N ARG A 254 3.84 -6.14 3.37
CA ARG A 254 3.71 -7.20 2.37
C ARG A 254 4.53 -6.89 1.12
N GLU A 255 4.75 -5.65 0.75
CA GLU A 255 5.45 -5.32 -0.49
C GLU A 255 6.98 -5.48 -0.42
N ILE A 256 7.54 -5.58 0.79
CA ILE A 256 8.98 -5.82 1.00
C ILE A 256 9.19 -7.25 1.48
N TYR A 257 9.97 -8.04 0.73
CA TYR A 257 10.14 -9.48 0.98
C TYR A 257 10.60 -9.79 2.41
N GLN A 258 11.62 -9.07 2.88
CA GLN A 258 12.20 -9.27 4.20
C GLN A 258 11.22 -8.90 5.32
N LEU A 259 10.40 -7.86 5.12
CA LEU A 259 9.40 -7.46 6.11
C LEU A 259 8.25 -8.48 6.14
N ARG A 260 7.74 -8.88 4.97
CA ARG A 260 6.70 -9.92 4.84
C ARG A 260 7.09 -11.19 5.59
N ALA A 261 8.35 -11.63 5.47
CA ALA A 261 8.85 -12.82 6.16
C ALA A 261 8.93 -12.65 7.68
N ALA A 262 9.11 -11.44 8.20
CA ALA A 262 9.29 -11.13 9.62
C ALA A 262 7.98 -10.76 10.36
N VAL A 263 6.91 -10.40 9.65
CA VAL A 263 5.64 -10.01 10.28
C VAL A 263 4.95 -11.19 10.95
N ARG A 264 4.59 -11.06 12.22
CA ARG A 264 3.82 -12.06 13.00
C ARG A 264 2.81 -11.38 13.90
N SER A 265 1.70 -12.08 14.17
CA SER A 265 0.73 -11.65 15.18
C SER A 265 1.13 -12.18 16.54
N ILE A 266 1.21 -11.27 17.52
CA ILE A 266 1.43 -11.57 18.93
C ILE A 266 0.45 -10.73 19.76
N ASN A 267 0.13 -11.25 20.94
CA ASN A 267 -0.67 -10.56 21.94
C ASN A 267 0.21 -10.21 23.13
N CYS A 268 -0.14 -9.14 23.83
CA CYS A 268 0.45 -8.82 25.11
C CYS A 268 0.23 -9.96 26.11
N GLU A 269 1.31 -10.43 26.74
CA GLU A 269 1.27 -11.51 27.73
C GLU A 269 0.48 -11.15 29.00
N GLU A 270 0.34 -9.86 29.30
CA GLU A 270 -0.35 -9.39 30.50
C GLU A 270 -1.85 -9.15 30.28
N CYS A 271 -2.22 -8.41 29.23
CA CYS A 271 -3.62 -8.01 29.01
C CYS A 271 -4.28 -8.63 27.78
N GLY A 272 -3.57 -9.47 27.03
CA GLY A 272 -4.08 -10.13 25.83
C GLY A 272 -4.31 -9.22 24.62
N THR A 273 -4.02 -7.92 24.72
CA THR A 273 -4.23 -6.98 23.62
C THR A 273 -3.29 -7.28 22.45
N PRO A 274 -3.78 -7.38 21.21
CA PRO A 274 -2.91 -7.56 20.04
C PRO A 274 -1.91 -6.42 19.90
N ILE A 275 -0.67 -6.74 19.55
CA ILE A 275 0.40 -5.74 19.41
C ILE A 275 0.62 -5.39 17.94
N CYS A 276 0.65 -4.09 17.65
CA CYS A 276 1.02 -3.53 16.36
C CYS A 276 2.26 -2.65 16.53
N SER A 277 3.40 -3.09 16.00
CA SER A 277 4.64 -2.32 15.98
C SER A 277 4.49 -1.06 15.12
N LYS A 278 4.92 0.09 15.66
CA LYS A 278 4.87 1.41 14.99
C LYS A 278 6.27 2.00 14.81
N GLY A 279 6.37 3.05 13.98
CA GLY A 279 7.64 3.74 13.72
C GLY A 279 8.73 2.80 13.21
N VAL A 280 9.93 2.88 13.78
CA VAL A 280 11.06 2.01 13.38
C VAL A 280 10.73 0.52 13.56
N GLN A 281 10.01 0.15 14.62
CA GLN A 281 9.65 -1.26 14.87
C GLN A 281 8.64 -1.80 13.86
N ALA A 282 7.95 -0.95 13.08
CA ALA A 282 7.06 -1.41 12.00
C ALA A 282 7.83 -1.95 10.78
N ARG A 283 9.13 -1.69 10.71
CA ARG A 283 10.01 -2.02 9.58
C ARG A 283 11.35 -2.62 9.99
N THR A 284 11.58 -2.82 11.28
CA THR A 284 12.80 -3.42 11.83
C THR A 284 12.42 -4.49 12.84
N PRO A 285 12.74 -5.77 12.58
CA PRO A 285 12.41 -6.86 13.51
C PRO A 285 13.05 -6.66 14.89
N SER A 286 12.27 -6.86 15.95
CA SER A 286 12.73 -6.80 17.35
C SER A 286 12.27 -8.04 18.12
N LYS A 287 12.92 -8.34 19.24
CA LYS A 287 12.42 -9.34 20.19
C LYS A 287 11.40 -8.73 21.15
N ASP A 288 11.56 -7.47 21.50
CA ASP A 288 10.77 -6.80 22.52
C ASP A 288 9.70 -5.92 21.87
N HIS A 289 8.47 -6.04 22.38
CA HIS A 289 7.29 -5.39 21.83
C HIS A 289 6.45 -4.77 22.95
N SER A 290 6.30 -3.44 22.94
CA SER A 290 5.50 -2.75 23.95
C SER A 290 4.01 -2.81 23.61
N CYS A 291 3.20 -3.19 24.59
CA CYS A 291 1.75 -3.21 24.48
C CYS A 291 1.19 -1.79 24.47
N PRO A 292 0.37 -1.40 23.47
CA PRO A 292 -0.20 -0.05 23.41
C PRO A 292 -1.22 0.23 24.52
N LYS A 293 -1.76 -0.80 25.18
CA LYS A 293 -2.80 -0.67 26.21
C LYS A 293 -2.25 -0.59 27.64
N CYS A 294 -1.31 -1.45 28.00
CA CYS A 294 -0.79 -1.55 29.37
C CYS A 294 0.72 -1.27 29.48
N ALA A 295 1.39 -0.89 28.38
CA ALA A 295 2.83 -0.65 28.29
C ALA A 295 3.75 -1.85 28.58
N HIS A 296 3.20 -3.00 29.01
CA HIS A 296 3.96 -4.25 29.20
C HIS A 296 4.78 -4.60 27.96
N VAL A 297 6.00 -5.07 28.16
CA VAL A 297 6.90 -5.50 27.08
C VAL A 297 6.83 -7.02 26.95
N THR A 298 6.27 -7.49 25.83
CA THR A 298 6.25 -8.90 25.48
C THR A 298 7.48 -9.23 24.63
N SER A 299 8.20 -10.29 25.01
CA SER A 299 9.39 -10.74 24.29
C SER A 299 9.08 -11.98 23.44
N SER A 300 9.37 -11.90 22.15
CA SER A 300 9.24 -13.01 21.20
C SER A 300 10.49 -13.91 21.18
N GLY A 301 10.32 -15.19 20.80
CA GLY A 301 11.43 -16.14 20.74
C GLY A 301 12.47 -15.83 19.65
N SER A 302 12.09 -15.08 18.61
CA SER A 302 12.94 -14.62 17.51
C SER A 302 12.56 -13.20 17.12
N PRO A 303 13.48 -12.39 16.55
CA PRO A 303 13.12 -11.06 16.06
C PRO A 303 11.98 -11.11 15.03
N ILE A 304 10.92 -10.33 15.27
CA ILE A 304 9.74 -10.23 14.41
C ILE A 304 9.27 -8.78 14.31
N ILE A 305 8.35 -8.52 13.40
CA ILE A 305 7.57 -7.29 13.34
C ILE A 305 6.16 -7.64 13.81
N ALA A 306 5.72 -7.08 14.95
CA ALA A 306 4.40 -7.36 15.48
C ALA A 306 3.32 -6.65 14.64
N ASN A 307 2.37 -7.39 14.08
CA ASN A 307 1.18 -6.83 13.44
C ASN A 307 0.01 -7.80 13.68
N PRO A 308 -1.16 -7.36 14.15
CA PRO A 308 -2.30 -8.25 14.42
C PRO A 308 -2.95 -8.79 13.14
N MET A 309 -2.69 -8.18 12.00
CA MET A 309 -3.47 -8.45 10.81
C MET A 309 -3.36 -9.88 10.23
N PRO A 310 -2.20 -10.59 10.27
CA PRO A 310 -2.15 -12.02 9.93
C PRO A 310 -3.24 -12.86 10.59
N THR A 311 -3.46 -12.69 11.89
CA THR A 311 -4.56 -13.36 12.61
C THR A 311 -5.94 -12.81 12.21
N ILE A 312 -6.08 -11.49 12.03
CA ILE A 312 -7.35 -10.88 11.59
C ILE A 312 -7.79 -11.44 10.23
N VAL A 313 -6.91 -11.48 9.22
CA VAL A 313 -7.25 -12.03 7.90
C VAL A 313 -7.53 -13.52 7.96
N GLN A 314 -6.84 -14.29 8.81
CA GLN A 314 -7.19 -15.70 9.01
C GLN A 314 -8.60 -15.85 9.60
N SER A 315 -8.97 -15.01 10.57
CA SER A 315 -10.33 -14.96 11.12
C SER A 315 -11.35 -14.60 10.05
N LEU A 316 -11.10 -13.55 9.26
CA LEU A 316 -11.98 -13.12 8.17
C LEU A 316 -12.17 -14.22 7.11
N LYS A 317 -11.09 -14.87 6.69
CA LYS A 317 -11.14 -16.01 5.75
C LYS A 317 -11.96 -17.18 6.32
N SER A 318 -11.88 -17.44 7.62
CA SER A 318 -12.62 -18.51 8.26
C SER A 318 -14.11 -18.19 8.35
N GLY A 319 -14.44 -16.95 8.75
CA GLY A 319 -15.83 -16.47 8.79
C GLY A 319 -16.49 -16.47 7.41
N TRP A 320 -15.78 -16.00 6.38
CA TRP A 320 -16.25 -16.08 4.99
C TRP A 320 -16.53 -17.52 4.56
N LYS A 321 -15.59 -18.45 4.77
CA LYS A 321 -15.78 -19.86 4.41
C LYS A 321 -16.98 -20.50 5.11
N GLN A 322 -17.19 -20.18 6.39
CA GLN A 322 -18.34 -20.68 7.15
C GLN A 322 -19.67 -20.12 6.65
N ALA A 323 -19.69 -18.87 6.17
CA ALA A 323 -20.91 -18.27 5.62
C ALA A 323 -21.26 -18.80 4.22
N GLN A 324 -20.27 -19.34 3.51
CA GLN A 324 -20.46 -19.94 2.18
C GLN A 324 -20.79 -21.45 2.22
N SER A 325 -20.70 -22.08 3.39
CA SER A 325 -21.03 -23.50 3.61
C SER A 325 -22.45 -23.71 4.07
#